data_AF-A0A3D1M2W4-F1
#
_entry.id   AF-A0A3D1M2W4-F1
#
_cell.length_a   1.000
_cell.length_b   1.000
_cell.length_c   1.000
_cell.angle_alpha   90.00
_cell.angle_beta   90.00
_cell.angle_gamma   90.00
#
_symmetry.space_group_name_H-M   'P 1'
#
loop_
_entity.id
_entity.type
_entity.pdbx_description
1 polymer ?
#
loop_
_entity_poly.entity_id
_entity_poly.type
_entity_poly.pdbx_seq_one_letter_code
_entity_poly.pdbx_strand_id
1 'polypeptide(L)' 'MNIAEIVADYGEKLRAFGICDAGLEVEVLVRMVMGLDKAGFIRDLREDVSLTQQQKICRFIERRQQ' A
#
# COMPACT_ATOMS: atom_id res chain seq x y z
N MET A 1 10.28 -2.85 -5.21
CA MET A 1 8.85 -2.89 -5.57
C MET A 1 8.41 -1.47 -5.79
N ASN A 2 7.70 -1.22 -6.88
CA ASN A 2 7.06 0.08 -7.09
C ASN A 2 5.71 0.17 -6.38
N ILE A 3 5.14 1.38 -6.34
CA ILE A 3 3.85 1.65 -5.71
C ILE A 3 2.75 0.72 -6.24
N ALA A 4 2.65 0.52 -7.55
CA ALA A 4 1.63 -0.34 -8.16
C ALA A 4 1.75 -1.81 -7.72
N GLU A 5 2.99 -2.34 -7.67
CA GLU A 5 3.26 -3.70 -7.19
C GLU A 5 2.89 -3.86 -5.71
N ILE A 6 3.19 -2.86 -4.88
CA ILE A 6 2.83 -2.86 -3.46
C ILE A 6 1.30 -2.89 -3.29
N VAL A 7 0.57 -2.08 -4.04
CA VAL A 7 -0.89 -2.02 -3.97
C VAL A 7 -1.52 -3.32 -4.42
N ALA A 8 -0.98 -3.94 -5.48
CA ALA A 8 -1.45 -5.23 -5.96
C ALA A 8 -1.21 -6.35 -4.93
N ASP A 9 0.03 -6.53 -4.48
CA ASP A 9 0.42 -7.61 -3.57
C ASP A 9 -0.30 -7.51 -2.20
N TYR A 10 -0.19 -6.37 -1.53
CA TYR A 10 -0.86 -6.21 -0.23
C TYR A 10 -2.38 -6.13 -0.36
N GLY A 11 -2.90 -5.63 -1.49
CA GLY A 11 -4.34 -5.61 -1.76
C GLY A 11 -4.91 -7.00 -1.95
N GLU A 12 -4.15 -7.96 -2.50
CA GLU A 12 -4.53 -9.37 -2.53
C GLU A 12 -4.45 -10.00 -1.14
N LYS A 13 -3.39 -9.73 -0.37
CA LYS A 13 -3.23 -10.24 1.01
C LYS A 13 -4.37 -9.83 1.94
N LEU A 14 -4.79 -8.55 1.88
CA LEU A 14 -5.91 -8.06 2.67
C LEU A 14 -7.25 -8.63 2.16
N ARG A 15 -7.44 -8.77 0.85
CA ARG A 15 -8.63 -9.44 0.27
C ARG A 15 -8.76 -10.88 0.74
N ALA A 16 -7.66 -11.64 0.76
CA ALA A 16 -7.62 -13.00 1.25
C ALA A 16 -8.01 -13.10 2.74
N PHE A 17 -7.82 -12.02 3.50
CA PHE A 17 -8.22 -11.91 4.90
C PHE A 17 -9.67 -11.44 5.09
N GLY A 18 -10.41 -11.20 4.01
CA GLY A 18 -11.81 -10.78 4.06
C GLY A 18 -12.02 -9.27 4.22
N ILE A 19 -10.98 -8.44 4.03
CA ILE A 19 -11.13 -6.99 4.04
C ILE A 19 -11.78 -6.51 2.73
N CYS A 20 -12.95 -5.88 2.85
CA CYS A 20 -13.60 -5.15 1.77
C CYS A 20 -12.77 -3.93 1.36
N ASP A 21 -12.73 -3.62 0.06
CA ASP A 21 -11.99 -2.48 -0.49
C ASP A 21 -10.47 -2.47 -0.20
N ALA A 22 -9.87 -3.64 -0.02
CA ALA A 22 -8.45 -3.82 0.27
C ALA A 22 -7.50 -2.97 -0.59
N GLY A 23 -7.77 -2.82 -1.89
CA GLY A 23 -6.95 -2.00 -2.79
C GLY A 23 -6.95 -0.52 -2.40
N LEU A 24 -8.11 0.02 -2.03
CA LEU A 24 -8.25 1.40 -1.54
C LEU A 24 -7.54 1.58 -0.20
N GLU A 25 -7.63 0.58 0.67
CA GLU A 25 -6.95 0.61 1.97
C GLU A 25 -5.43 0.65 1.81
N VAL A 26 -4.87 -0.19 0.93
CA VAL A 26 -3.44 -0.14 0.63
C VAL A 26 -3.04 1.19 -0.02
N GLU A 27 -3.84 1.72 -0.95
CA GLU A 27 -3.60 3.06 -1.53
C GLU A 27 -3.51 4.14 -0.44
N VAL A 28 -4.46 4.17 0.51
CA VAL A 28 -4.45 5.13 1.63
C VAL A 28 -3.18 4.97 2.47
N LEU A 29 -2.78 3.74 2.79
CA LEU A 29 -1.58 3.47 3.58
C LEU A 29 -0.31 3.91 2.85
N VAL A 30 -0.18 3.60 1.56
CA VAL A 30 0.99 3.99 0.75
C VAL A 30 1.10 5.50 0.69
N ARG A 31 -0.01 6.20 0.39
CA ARG A 31 -0.04 7.67 0.38
C ARG A 31 0.37 8.27 1.72
N MET A 32 -0.14 7.74 2.82
CA MET A 32 0.23 8.20 4.16
C MET A 32 1.72 8.00 4.45
N VAL A 33 2.29 6.84 4.09
CA VAL A 33 3.70 6.52 4.37
C VAL A 33 4.66 7.32 3.49
N MET A 34 4.27 7.58 2.24
CA MET A 34 5.10 8.30 1.26
C MET A 34 4.85 9.82 1.25
N GLY A 35 3.84 10.31 1.96
CA GLY A 35 3.48 11.73 1.97
C GLY A 35 2.89 12.22 0.65
N LEU A 36 2.18 11.34 -0.07
CA LEU A 36 1.59 11.62 -1.37
C LEU A 36 0.12 12.01 -1.22
N ASP A 37 -0.33 12.99 -2.00
CA ASP A 37 -1.75 13.20 -2.24
C ASP A 37 -2.27 12.21 -3.30
N LYS A 38 -3.56 12.30 -3.63
CA LYS A 38 -4.18 11.40 -4.63
C LYS A 38 -3.58 11.60 -6.03
N ALA A 39 -3.28 12.83 -6.42
CA ALA A 39 -2.75 13.13 -7.75
C ALA A 39 -1.31 12.62 -7.91
N GLY A 40 -0.46 12.86 -6.90
CA GLY A 40 0.90 12.34 -6.81
C GLY A 40 0.92 10.83 -6.84
N PHE A 41 0.09 10.16 -6.04
CA PHE A 41 -0.02 8.70 -6.07
C PHE A 41 -0.30 8.12 -7.46
N ILE A 42 -1.24 8.71 -8.20
CA ILE A 42 -1.59 8.25 -9.55
C ILE A 42 -0.44 8.51 -10.54
N ARG A 43 0.20 9.67 -10.42
CA ARG A 43 1.35 10.03 -11.27
C ARG A 43 2.55 9.10 -11.03
N ASP A 44 2.77 8.75 -9.78
CA ASP A 44 4.01 8.13 -9.31
C ASP A 44 3.87 6.60 -9.12
N LEU A 45 2.85 5.96 -9.71
CA LEU A 45 2.59 4.51 -9.57
C LEU A 45 3.80 3.60 -9.89
N ARG A 46 4.74 4.07 -10.73
CA ARG A 46 5.95 3.34 -11.09
C ARG A 46 7.17 3.71 -10.25
N GLU A 47 7.03 4.65 -9.32
CA GLU A 47 8.10 5.04 -8.40
C GLU A 47 8.41 3.88 -7.45
N ASP A 48 9.71 3.65 -7.23
CA ASP A 48 10.18 2.65 -6.30
C ASP A 48 9.91 3.08 -4.87
N VAL A 49 9.38 2.14 -4.08
CA VAL A 49 9.19 2.34 -2.65
C VAL A 49 10.46 1.93 -1.93
N SER A 50 11.00 2.85 -1.12
CA SER A 50 12.20 2.54 -0.33
C SER A 50 11.96 1.40 0.66
N LEU A 51 13.03 0.68 1.02
CA LEU A 51 12.95 -0.43 1.97
C LEU A 51 12.30 0.00 3.30
N THR A 52 12.63 1.19 3.79
CA THR A 52 12.06 1.73 5.05
C THR A 52 10.56 2.01 4.93
N GLN A 53 10.11 2.56 3.81
CA GLN A 53 8.67 2.77 3.55
C GLN A 53 7.94 1.44 3.42
N GLN A 54 8.53 0.47 2.69
CA GLN A 54 7.96 -0.86 2.53
C GLN A 54 7.80 -1.57 3.89
N GLN A 55 8.81 -1.52 4.76
CA GLN A 55 8.73 -2.07 6.11
C GLN A 55 7.61 -1.42 6.95
N LYS A 56 7.41 -0.10 6.82
CA LYS A 56 6.30 0.59 7.49
C LYS A 56 4.95 0.11 6.97
N ILE A 57 4.79 0.01 5.65
CA ILE A 57 3.56 -0.49 5.02
C ILE A 57 3.26 -1.93 5.50
N CYS A 58 4.26 -2.82 5.44
CA CYS A 58 4.10 -4.21 5.87
C CYS A 58 3.58 -4.33 7.31
N ARG A 59 4.15 -3.57 8.26
CA ARG A 59 3.68 -3.56 9.66
C ARG A 59 2.25 -3.08 9.81
N PHE A 60 1.77 -2.16 8.97
CA PHE A 60 0.37 -1.74 9.00
C PHE A 60 -0.55 -2.84 8.48
N ILE A 61 -0.17 -3.51 7.40
CA ILE A 61 -0.91 -4.64 6.82
C ILE A 61 -1.03 -5.78 7.83
N GLU A 62 0.08 -6.17 8.46
CA GLU A 62 0.11 -7.23 9.48
C GLU A 62 -0.82 -6.93 10.66
N ARG A 63 -0.94 -5.67 11.08
CA ARG A 63 -1.87 -5.26 12.15
C ARG A 63 -3.34 -5.32 11.73
N ARG A 64 -3.64 -5.19 10.44
CA ARG A 64 -5.00 -5.30 9.91
C ARG A 64 -5.46 -6.75 9.73
N GLN A 65 -4.51 -7.69 9.78
CA GLN A 65 -4.76 -9.14 9.76
C GLN A 65 -4.89 -9.75 11.17
N GLN A 66 -4.98 -8.92 12.21
CA GLN A 66 -5.23 -9.34 13.60
C GLN A 66 -6.65 -8.97 13.97
#